data_AF-B7MXD1-F1
#
_entry.id   AF-B7MXD1-F1
#
_cell.length_a   1.000
_cell.length_b   1.000
_cell.length_c   1.000
_cell.angle_alpha   90.00
_cell.angle_beta   90.00
_cell.angle_gamma   90.00
#
_symmetry.space_group_name_H-M   'P 1'
#
loop_
_entity.id
_entity.type
_entity.pdbx_description
1 polymer ?
#
loop_
_entity_poly.entity_id
_entity_poly.type
_entity_poly.pdbx_seq_one_letter_code
_entity_poly.pdbx_strand_id
1 'polypeptide(L)'
;MYWHRWNANRFATSMPNGLTPHLAALAPIGPLKHLSKEALEAAAEPDDLSEWADMHFLLWDAQRRSGISDAEITAAMEDKLKINMERQWPEPKDGEPRLHIKEPGNYPVIPDGLSTV
;
A
#
# COMPACT_ATOMS: atom_id res chain seq x y z
N MET A 1 -19.96 14.56 -11.15
CA MET A 1 -18.67 14.00 -10.68
C MET A 1 -18.90 12.55 -10.27
N TYR A 2 -18.23 11.61 -10.94
CA TYR A 2 -18.52 10.16 -10.91
C TYR A 2 -18.30 9.46 -9.55
N TRP A 3 -17.80 10.18 -8.55
CA TRP A 3 -17.31 9.64 -7.28
C TRP A 3 -18.39 9.12 -6.32
N HIS A 4 -19.57 9.75 -6.24
CA HIS A 4 -20.65 9.28 -5.35
C HIS A 4 -21.31 7.97 -5.81
N ARG A 5 -21.10 7.56 -7.07
CA ARG A 5 -21.62 6.30 -7.63
C ARG A 5 -20.66 5.13 -7.43
N TRP A 6 -19.38 5.39 -7.18
CA TRP A 6 -18.40 4.39 -6.76
C TRP A 6 -18.56 4.09 -5.26
N ASN A 7 -19.78 3.71 -4.88
CA ASN A 7 -20.20 3.57 -3.49
C ASN A 7 -19.81 2.16 -2.98
N ALA A 8 -19.26 2.11 -1.76
CA ALA A 8 -18.70 0.96 -1.07
C ALA A 8 -19.67 -0.22 -0.80
N ASN A 9 -20.92 -0.13 -1.25
CA ASN A 9 -21.96 -1.14 -1.04
C ASN A 9 -21.94 -2.33 -2.01
N ARG A 10 -21.02 -2.38 -2.98
CA ARG A 10 -20.98 -3.51 -3.94
C ARG A 10 -20.35 -4.79 -3.38
N PHE A 11 -19.68 -4.73 -2.22
CA PHE A 11 -19.04 -5.90 -1.61
C PHE A 11 -19.53 -6.21 -0.19
N ALA A 12 -20.35 -5.35 0.43
CA ALA A 12 -20.81 -5.51 1.81
C ALA A 12 -22.20 -6.14 1.95
N THR A 13 -22.91 -6.47 0.85
CA THR A 13 -24.25 -7.09 0.94
C THR A 13 -24.28 -8.45 0.23
N SER A 14 -24.29 -9.50 1.07
CA SER A 14 -24.72 -10.88 0.82
C SER A 14 -24.22 -11.60 -0.44
N MET A 15 -23.37 -12.61 -0.26
CA MET A 15 -23.34 -13.75 -1.18
C MET A 15 -23.92 -14.98 -0.47
N PRO A 16 -25.16 -15.40 -0.77
CA PRO A 16 -25.64 -16.70 -0.34
C PRO A 16 -24.94 -17.78 -1.18
N ASN A 17 -24.59 -18.88 -0.51
CA ASN A 17 -24.14 -20.16 -1.08
C ASN A 17 -22.63 -20.32 -1.34
N GLY A 18 -21.86 -20.51 -0.25
CA GLY A 18 -21.12 -21.76 -0.01
C GLY A 18 -20.04 -22.23 -1.00
N LEU A 19 -19.62 -21.43 -1.96
CA LEU A 19 -18.50 -21.73 -2.86
C LEU A 19 -17.56 -20.52 -2.88
N THR A 20 -16.24 -20.72 -2.91
CA THR A 20 -15.40 -20.23 -4.03
C THR A 20 -13.89 -20.20 -3.72
N PRO A 21 -13.05 -20.59 -4.69
CA PRO A 21 -11.62 -20.25 -4.76
C PRO A 21 -11.34 -18.75 -5.06
N HIS A 22 -12.35 -17.87 -4.96
CA HIS A 22 -12.32 -16.49 -5.50
C HIS A 22 -12.03 -15.41 -4.43
N LEU A 23 -11.82 -15.81 -3.17
CA LEU A 23 -11.45 -14.86 -2.11
C LEU A 23 -10.15 -14.09 -2.42
N ALA A 24 -9.22 -14.69 -3.17
CA ALA A 24 -7.95 -14.04 -3.55
C ALA A 24 -8.12 -12.85 -4.52
N ALA A 25 -9.11 -12.90 -5.41
CA ALA A 25 -9.39 -11.81 -6.35
C ALA A 25 -10.30 -10.72 -5.77
N LEU A 26 -10.98 -11.01 -4.65
CA LEU A 26 -11.71 -10.01 -3.85
C LEU A 26 -10.84 -9.37 -2.76
N ALA A 27 -9.73 -10.02 -2.39
CA ALA A 27 -8.78 -9.54 -1.39
C ALA A 27 -7.93 -8.34 -1.88
N PRO A 28 -7.40 -7.51 -0.96
CA PRO A 28 -6.53 -6.39 -1.29
C PRO A 28 -5.23 -6.77 -2.01
N ILE A 29 -4.84 -8.05 -1.98
CA ILE A 29 -3.57 -8.55 -2.52
C ILE A 29 -3.45 -8.29 -4.03
N GLY A 30 -4.54 -8.47 -4.80
CA GLY A 30 -4.53 -8.26 -6.25
C GLY A 30 -4.17 -6.81 -6.62
N PRO A 31 -4.96 -5.82 -6.17
CA PRO A 31 -4.68 -4.41 -6.40
C PRO A 31 -3.31 -3.96 -5.87
N LEU A 32 -2.83 -4.48 -4.74
CA LEU A 32 -1.49 -4.15 -4.22
C LEU A 32 -0.35 -4.68 -5.11
N LYS A 33 -0.50 -5.89 -5.66
CA LYS A 33 0.46 -6.43 -6.65
C LYS A 33 0.44 -5.62 -7.94
N HIS A 34 -0.74 -5.13 -8.34
CA HIS A 34 -0.88 -4.26 -9.51
C HIS A 34 -0.24 -2.89 -9.25
N LEU A 35 -0.50 -2.27 -8.09
CA LEU A 35 0.09 -1.00 -7.68
C LEU A 35 1.63 -1.01 -7.76
N SER A 36 2.26 -2.16 -7.47
CA SER A 36 3.71 -2.31 -7.58
C SER A 36 4.22 -2.17 -9.02
N LYS A 37 3.41 -2.50 -10.03
CA LYS A 37 3.73 -2.34 -11.46
C LYS A 37 3.49 -0.91 -11.93
N GLU A 38 2.34 -0.34 -11.59
CA GLU A 38 2.01 1.06 -11.92
C GLU A 38 3.02 2.03 -11.31
N ALA A 39 3.57 1.73 -10.13
CA ALA A 39 4.65 2.52 -9.55
C ALA A 39 5.94 2.51 -10.39
N LEU A 40 6.22 1.43 -11.13
CA LEU A 40 7.35 1.35 -12.06
C LEU A 40 7.07 2.09 -13.37
N GLU A 41 5.82 2.02 -13.85
CA GLU A 41 5.35 2.73 -15.05
C GLU A 41 5.37 4.25 -14.81
N ALA A 42 4.80 4.71 -13.69
CA ALA A 42 4.87 6.11 -13.24
C ALA A 42 6.31 6.61 -13.03
N ALA A 43 7.23 5.75 -12.58
CA ALA A 43 8.64 6.12 -12.43
C ALA A 43 9.36 6.27 -13.78
N ALA A 44 8.93 5.54 -14.81
CA ALA A 44 9.45 5.65 -16.18
C ALA A 44 8.86 6.85 -16.93
N GLU A 45 7.59 7.18 -16.68
CA GLU A 45 6.84 8.26 -17.34
C GLU A 45 6.20 9.22 -16.32
N PRO A 46 7.00 9.98 -15.54
CA PRO A 46 6.47 10.79 -14.43
C PRO A 46 5.55 11.93 -14.87
N ASP A 47 5.61 12.32 -16.15
CA ASP A 47 4.74 13.33 -16.76
C ASP A 47 3.40 12.76 -17.25
N ASP A 48 3.22 11.42 -17.26
CA ASP A 48 1.93 10.82 -17.60
C ASP A 48 1.01 10.77 -16.37
N LEU A 49 -0.03 11.63 -16.39
CA LEU A 49 -1.04 11.70 -15.33
C LEU A 49 -1.90 10.44 -15.21
N SER A 50 -1.98 9.58 -16.24
CA SER A 50 -2.71 8.30 -16.15
C SER A 50 -2.13 7.41 -15.06
N GLU A 51 -0.81 7.25 -15.07
CA GLU A 51 -0.07 6.36 -14.18
C GLU A 51 -0.25 6.76 -12.70
N TRP A 52 -0.28 8.07 -12.43
CA TRP A 52 -0.61 8.60 -11.10
C TRP A 52 -2.06 8.27 -10.70
N ALA A 53 -3.00 8.35 -11.64
CA ALA A 53 -4.39 8.02 -11.37
C ALA A 53 -4.57 6.52 -11.09
N ASP A 54 -3.87 5.65 -11.81
CA ASP A 54 -3.90 4.20 -11.59
C ASP A 54 -3.38 3.84 -10.19
N MET A 55 -2.28 4.47 -9.74
CA MET A 55 -1.81 4.29 -8.36
C MET A 55 -2.89 4.66 -7.32
N HIS A 56 -3.59 5.79 -7.52
CA HIS A 56 -4.65 6.21 -6.61
C HIS A 56 -5.85 5.26 -6.60
N PHE A 57 -6.29 4.80 -7.79
CA PHE A 57 -7.41 3.88 -7.89
C PHE A 57 -7.11 2.52 -7.25
N LEU A 58 -5.90 1.99 -7.46
CA LEU A 58 -5.49 0.70 -6.91
C LEU A 58 -5.29 0.76 -5.40
N LEU A 59 -4.73 1.85 -4.88
CA LEU A 59 -4.61 2.05 -3.43
C LEU A 59 -5.99 2.09 -2.77
N TRP A 60 -6.93 2.86 -3.33
CA TRP A 60 -8.29 2.92 -2.79
C TRP A 60 -9.05 1.61 -2.91
N ASP A 61 -8.90 0.88 -4.02
CA ASP A 61 -9.51 -0.44 -4.18
C ASP A 61 -9.00 -1.42 -3.11
N ALA A 62 -7.68 -1.46 -2.87
CA ALA A 62 -7.08 -2.26 -1.81
C ALA A 62 -7.57 -1.84 -0.41
N GLN A 63 -7.62 -0.53 -0.13
CA GLN A 63 -8.09 0.01 1.14
C GLN A 63 -9.53 -0.44 1.43
N ARG A 64 -10.45 -0.25 0.47
CA ARG A 64 -11.87 -0.63 0.64
C ARG A 64 -12.06 -2.14 0.78
N ARG A 65 -11.32 -2.97 0.03
CA ARG A 65 -11.35 -4.44 0.16
C ARG A 65 -10.79 -4.94 1.48
N SER A 66 -9.96 -4.12 2.14
CA SER A 66 -9.46 -4.37 3.49
C SER A 66 -10.42 -3.89 4.59
N GLY A 67 -11.53 -3.25 4.23
CA GLY A 67 -12.47 -2.66 5.18
C GLY A 67 -11.95 -1.41 5.89
N ILE A 68 -10.88 -0.79 5.39
CA ILE A 68 -10.25 0.38 6.02
C ILE A 68 -11.01 1.63 5.59
N SER A 69 -11.52 2.38 6.56
CA SER A 69 -12.20 3.66 6.33
C SER A 69 -11.21 4.79 6.06
N ASP A 70 -11.71 5.84 5.42
CA ASP A 70 -10.91 7.05 5.14
C ASP A 70 -10.41 7.71 6.44
N ALA A 71 -11.20 7.63 7.52
CA ALA A 71 -10.80 8.15 8.83
C ALA A 71 -9.66 7.33 9.46
N GLU A 72 -9.73 6.00 9.41
CA GLU A 72 -8.68 5.12 9.95
C GLU A 72 -7.35 5.29 9.22
N ILE A 73 -7.36 5.32 7.88
CA ILE A 73 -6.13 5.52 7.12
C ILE A 73 -5.55 6.92 7.34
N THR A 74 -6.40 7.96 7.45
CA THR A 74 -5.93 9.33 7.72
C THR A 74 -5.25 9.43 9.09
N ALA A 75 -5.86 8.87 10.14
CA ALA A 75 -5.25 8.84 11.46
C ALA A 75 -3.91 8.07 11.46
N ALA A 76 -3.86 6.91 10.79
CA ALA A 76 -2.63 6.13 10.65
C ALA A 76 -1.54 6.88 9.86
N MET A 77 -1.90 7.64 8.83
CA MET A 77 -0.99 8.50 8.07
C MET A 77 -0.41 9.61 8.94
N GLU A 78 -1.21 10.28 9.76
CA GLU A 78 -0.76 11.32 10.69
C GLU A 78 0.23 10.76 11.72
N ASP A 79 -0.09 9.64 12.36
CA ASP A 79 0.80 9.01 13.33
C ASP A 79 2.10 8.51 12.68
N LYS A 80 2.00 7.97 11.47
CA LYS A 80 3.18 7.57 10.70
C LYS A 80 4.05 8.76 10.31
N LEU A 81 3.44 9.91 9.99
CA LEU A 81 4.16 11.14 9.65
C LEU A 81 4.97 11.65 10.84
N LYS A 82 4.39 11.65 12.06
CA LYS A 82 5.12 12.02 13.30
C LYS A 82 6.39 11.17 13.47
N ILE A 83 6.27 9.84 13.35
CA ILE A 83 7.42 8.92 13.41
C ILE A 83 8.43 9.22 12.29
N ASN A 84 7.98 9.52 11.07
CA ASN A 84 8.87 9.78 9.95
C ASN A 84 9.63 11.11 10.08
N MET A 85 9.04 12.12 10.74
CA MET A 85 9.68 13.40 11.02
C MET A 85 10.82 13.30 12.04
N GLU A 86 10.75 12.32 12.94
CA GLU A 86 11.80 12.05 13.93
C GLU A 86 12.97 11.21 13.38
N ARG A 87 12.83 10.64 12.17
CA ARG A 87 13.86 9.81 11.55
C ARG A 87 14.96 10.65 10.92
N GLN A 88 16.17 10.08 10.95
CA GLN A 88 17.26 10.57 10.13
C GLN A 88 17.21 9.94 8.74
N TRP A 89 17.43 10.77 7.74
CA TRP A 89 17.40 10.39 6.33
C TRP A 89 18.72 10.79 5.66
N PRO A 90 19.27 9.96 4.76
CA PRO A 90 20.44 10.35 3.99
C PRO A 90 20.10 11.45 2.98
N GLU A 91 21.15 12.02 2.39
CA GLU A 91 21.00 12.96 1.29
C GLU A 91 20.20 12.33 0.12
N PRO A 92 19.35 13.12 -0.58
CA PRO A 92 18.67 12.66 -1.79
C PRO A 92 19.67 12.16 -2.83
N LYS A 93 19.29 11.11 -3.55
CA LYS A 93 19.95 10.68 -4.78
C LYS A 93 18.90 10.64 -5.89
N ASP A 94 19.28 11.08 -7.08
CA ASP A 94 18.38 11.11 -8.22
C ASP A 94 17.96 9.70 -8.62
N GLY A 95 16.67 9.51 -8.87
CA GLY A 95 16.07 8.22 -9.24
C GLY A 95 16.08 7.11 -8.17
N GLU A 96 16.69 7.30 -7.00
CA GLU A 96 16.91 6.24 -6.01
C GLU A 96 15.98 6.35 -4.78
N PRO A 97 15.44 5.22 -4.28
CA PRO A 97 14.69 5.21 -3.03
C PRO A 97 15.53 5.70 -1.84
N ARG A 98 14.98 6.64 -1.08
CA ARG A 98 15.60 7.09 0.18
C ARG A 98 15.12 6.23 1.34
N LEU A 99 16.04 5.55 2.02
CA LEU A 99 15.74 4.76 3.21
C LEU A 99 16.23 5.47 4.48
N HIS A 100 15.46 5.39 5.56
CA HIS A 100 15.84 5.97 6.85
C HIS A 100 17.04 5.24 7.45
N ILE A 101 17.88 5.97 8.17
CA ILE A 101 19.02 5.42 8.89
C ILE A 101 18.49 4.69 10.14
N LYS A 102 18.88 3.42 10.31
CA LYS A 102 18.64 2.66 11.53
C LYS A 102 19.88 2.78 12.40
N GLU A 103 19.74 3.07 13.70
CA GLU A 103 20.89 3.05 14.59
C GLU A 103 21.50 1.64 14.65
N PRO A 104 22.84 1.51 14.54
CA PRO A 104 23.51 0.23 14.71
C PRO A 104 23.36 -0.23 16.16
N GLY A 105 22.48 -1.21 16.41
CA GLY A 105 22.31 -1.82 17.75
C GLY A 105 20.90 -2.25 18.10
N ASN A 106 19.87 -1.82 17.37
CA ASN A 106 18.47 -2.17 17.67
C ASN A 106 17.91 -3.25 16.73
N TYR A 107 18.71 -4.28 16.44
CA TYR A 107 18.18 -5.51 15.86
C TYR A 107 17.63 -6.37 17.01
N PRO A 108 16.41 -6.94 16.92
CA PRO A 108 16.09 -8.08 17.76
C PRO A 108 17.19 -9.12 17.50
N VAL A 109 17.84 -9.58 18.57
CA VAL A 109 18.80 -10.69 18.52
C VAL A 109 18.09 -11.85 17.85
N ILE A 110 18.39 -12.09 16.58
CA ILE A 110 18.01 -13.35 15.94
C ILE A 110 18.97 -14.37 16.54
N PRO A 111 18.49 -15.38 17.29
CA PRO A 111 19.38 -16.42 17.80
C PRO A 111 20.09 -17.05 16.61
N ASP A 112 21.42 -17.13 16.68
CA ASP A 112 22.24 -17.82 15.68
C ASP A 112 21.65 -19.20 15.39
N GLY A 113 21.10 -19.40 14.18
CA GLY A 113 20.49 -20.68 13.83
C GLY A 113 19.63 -20.78 12.58
N LEU A 114 19.36 -19.71 11.82
CA LEU A 114 18.68 -19.84 10.52
C LEU A 114 19.47 -19.13 9.41
N SER A 115 20.66 -19.67 9.15
CA SER A 115 21.23 -19.64 7.80
C SER A 115 21.18 -21.05 7.22
N THR A 116 20.93 -21.14 5.91
CA THR A 116 20.62 -22.34 5.09
C THR A 116 19.15 -22.76 5.19
N VAL A 117 18.31 -22.69 4.15
CA VAL A 117 18.49 -22.93 2.70
C VAL A 117 17.64 -21.99 1.84
#